data_AF-A0A812W4J8-F1
#
_entry.id   AF-A0A812W4J8-F1
#
_cell.length_a   1.000
_cell.length_b   1.000
_cell.length_c   1.000
_cell.angle_alpha   90.00
_cell.angle_beta   90.00
_cell.angle_gamma   90.00
#
_symmetry.space_group_name_H-M   'P 1'
#
loop_
_entity.id
_entity.type
_entity.pdbx_description
1 polymer ?
#
loop_
_entity_poly.entity_id
_entity_poly.type
_entity_poly.pdbx_seq_one_letter_code
_entity_poly.pdbx_strand_id
1 'polypeptide(L)'
;MQKLNLAHDGIARQLQQQETELMTLRRDRDTMQKRLKDVEEVQVPDSCDIVTYPSMSMWPSPRPCLPLVAEPPQFGRRAGSRDRSLTLRAGPALFLAISASSHQPARRWRSVMRSNGIRQLGETIRQRLFGSEGRLKELPNLMKTPQMIYEEKLRPLEKQLQFENFYDTAELSAAYFTSKPMVLVLGQYSTGKSTLISKLLKAEYPGLRIGPEPTTDKFVAIMGGPSRQQLPGFALCSNPSQPFGQLQRFGSRFLERFEGALMPEEEVPVLSCLSFVDTPGVLSGDKQRVGRSYDFEGVMGWFAENADLVIVLFDPNKLDISDEFRRCLEALGKKSESKIRFVLNKAEKLDRFELARVFGALMWSLSKVINSPEMPHVFLSPASNQLDLSPEALAFFQSEGERLRQELFQVPLDNTTRK
;
A
#
# COMPACT_ATOMS: atom_id res chain seq x y z
N MET A 1 24.75 29.12 -51.66
CA MET A 1 23.65 28.81 -52.59
C MET A 1 23.36 27.31 -52.70
N GLN A 2 24.28 26.46 -53.19
CA GLN A 2 24.00 25.01 -53.37
C GLN A 2 23.60 24.22 -52.10
N LYS A 3 24.18 24.52 -50.93
CA LYS A 3 23.84 23.84 -49.67
C LYS A 3 22.44 24.20 -49.13
N LEU A 4 21.92 25.37 -49.49
CA LEU A 4 20.57 25.83 -49.07
C LEU A 4 19.48 25.15 -49.89
N ASN A 5 19.71 24.94 -51.19
CA ASN A 5 18.77 24.23 -52.06
C ASN A 5 18.63 22.75 -51.67
N LEU A 6 19.74 22.09 -51.32
CA LEU A 6 19.71 20.70 -50.84
C LEU A 6 18.94 20.52 -49.51
N ALA A 7 19.03 21.50 -48.60
CA ALA A 7 18.28 21.48 -47.36
C ALA A 7 16.77 21.71 -47.59
N HIS A 8 16.42 22.61 -48.52
CA HIS A 8 15.04 22.88 -48.88
C HIS A 8 14.36 21.67 -49.54
N ASP A 9 15.08 20.96 -50.43
CA ASP A 9 14.59 19.73 -51.07
C ASP A 9 14.44 18.55 -50.09
N GLY A 10 15.26 18.53 -49.04
CA GLY A 10 15.15 17.55 -47.95
C GLY A 10 13.88 17.76 -47.12
N ILE A 11 13.62 19.01 -46.73
CA ILE A 11 12.42 19.38 -45.96
C ILE A 11 11.15 19.15 -46.78
N ALA A 12 11.16 19.51 -48.07
CA ALA A 12 10.01 19.28 -48.96
C ALA A 12 9.65 17.79 -49.09
N ARG A 13 10.66 16.91 -49.23
CA ARG A 13 10.44 15.45 -49.26
C ARG A 13 9.90 14.91 -47.93
N GLN A 14 10.37 15.45 -46.82
CA GLN A 14 9.94 15.03 -45.48
C GLN A 14 8.48 15.44 -45.21
N LEU A 15 8.08 16.65 -45.63
CA LEU A 15 6.70 17.10 -45.59
C LEU A 15 5.78 16.25 -46.47
N GLN A 16 6.22 15.92 -47.68
CA GLN A 16 5.44 15.08 -48.60
C GLN A 16 5.24 13.64 -48.08
N GLN A 17 6.23 13.11 -47.35
CA GLN A 17 6.13 11.82 -46.67
C GLN A 17 5.15 11.88 -45.49
N GLN A 18 5.17 12.95 -44.70
CA GLN A 18 4.21 13.15 -43.62
C GLN A 18 2.77 13.33 -44.13
N GLU A 19 2.58 14.04 -45.24
CA GLU A 19 1.25 14.19 -45.85
C GLU A 19 0.69 12.86 -46.36
N THR A 20 1.54 11.99 -46.91
CA THR A 20 1.12 10.67 -47.38
C THR A 20 0.73 9.75 -46.22
N GLU A 21 1.48 9.75 -45.12
CA GLU A 21 1.12 9.03 -43.88
C GLU A 21 -0.18 9.57 -43.24
N LEU A 22 -0.39 10.88 -43.29
CA LEU A 22 -1.60 11.47 -42.73
C LEU A 22 -2.85 11.13 -43.57
N MET A 23 -2.67 10.96 -44.89
CA MET A 23 -3.75 10.53 -45.79
C MET A 23 -4.10 9.04 -45.64
N THR A 24 -3.13 8.16 -45.34
CA THR A 24 -3.42 6.75 -45.03
C THR A 24 -4.18 6.62 -43.71
N LEU A 25 -3.76 7.33 -42.67
CA LEU A 25 -4.46 7.34 -41.37
C LEU A 25 -5.89 7.86 -41.48
N ARG A 26 -6.16 8.86 -42.33
CA ARG A 26 -7.53 9.34 -42.59
C ARG A 26 -8.39 8.28 -43.27
N ARG A 27 -7.85 7.54 -44.25
CA ARG A 27 -8.56 6.42 -44.89
C ARG A 27 -8.89 5.30 -43.90
N ASP A 28 -7.94 4.96 -43.04
CA ASP A 28 -8.14 3.89 -42.04
C ASP A 28 -9.22 4.28 -41.02
N ARG A 29 -9.22 5.53 -40.57
CA ARG A 29 -10.27 6.07 -39.70
C ARG A 29 -11.65 6.01 -40.36
N ASP A 30 -11.75 6.43 -41.62
CA ASP A 30 -13.04 6.44 -42.33
C ASP A 30 -13.54 5.00 -42.59
N THR A 31 -12.62 4.05 -42.80
CA THR A 31 -12.92 2.62 -42.91
C THR A 31 -13.42 2.04 -41.58
N MET A 32 -12.80 2.41 -40.46
CA MET A 32 -13.26 2.02 -39.12
C MET A 32 -14.63 2.62 -38.78
N GLN A 33 -14.88 3.88 -39.12
CA GLN A 33 -16.19 4.51 -38.92
C GLN A 33 -17.30 3.83 -39.74
N LYS A 34 -16.98 3.37 -40.95
CA LYS A 34 -17.93 2.59 -41.76
C LYS A 34 -18.25 1.25 -41.10
N ARG A 35 -17.23 0.53 -40.62
CA ARG A 35 -17.43 -0.73 -39.87
C ARG A 35 -18.20 -0.55 -38.57
N LEU A 36 -18.05 0.59 -37.89
CA LEU A 36 -18.84 0.90 -36.68
C LEU A 36 -20.33 1.06 -37.00
N LYS A 37 -20.66 1.71 -38.12
CA LYS A 37 -22.05 1.84 -38.58
C LYS A 37 -22.65 0.50 -38.99
N ASP A 38 -21.85 -0.36 -39.63
CA ASP A 38 -22.29 -1.71 -40.00
C ASP A 38 -22.58 -2.59 -38.75
N VAL A 39 -21.95 -2.29 -37.60
CA VAL A 39 -22.23 -2.96 -36.31
C VAL A 39 -23.48 -2.41 -35.62
N GLU A 40 -23.79 -1.12 -35.80
CA GLU A 40 -25.03 -0.51 -35.27
C GLU A 40 -26.29 -0.91 -36.06
N GLU A 41 -26.17 -1.38 -37.30
CA GLU A 41 -27.30 -1.84 -38.13
C GLU A 41 -27.66 -3.33 -37.99
N VAL A 42 -26.97 -4.10 -37.14
CA VAL A 42 -27.35 -5.49 -36.85
C VAL A 42 -28.57 -5.49 -35.91
N GLN A 43 -29.76 -5.52 -36.51
CA GLN A 43 -31.03 -5.70 -35.83
C GLN A 43 -31.05 -7.00 -35.01
N VAL A 44 -31.37 -6.87 -33.72
CA VAL A 44 -31.72 -7.98 -32.82
C VAL A 44 -33.03 -8.59 -33.31
N PRO A 45 -33.15 -9.92 -33.50
CA PRO A 45 -34.42 -10.54 -33.87
C PRO A 45 -35.43 -10.45 -32.73
N ASP A 46 -36.62 -9.94 -33.04
CA ASP A 46 -37.79 -9.98 -32.15
C ASP A 46 -38.22 -11.44 -31.92
N SER A 47 -37.92 -11.99 -30.75
CA SER A 47 -38.74 -12.97 -30.01
C SER A 47 -37.98 -13.57 -28.82
N CYS A 48 -38.48 -13.32 -27.61
CA CYS A 48 -38.70 -14.30 -26.52
C CYS A 48 -38.90 -13.59 -25.17
N ASP A 49 -40.17 -13.57 -24.74
CA ASP A 49 -40.70 -13.63 -23.36
C ASP A 49 -40.00 -12.86 -22.24
N ILE A 50 -40.48 -11.63 -22.01
CA ILE A 50 -40.24 -10.87 -20.77
C ILE A 50 -41.34 -11.20 -19.77
N VAL A 51 -40.94 -11.89 -18.69
CA VAL A 51 -41.69 -11.97 -17.43
C VAL A 51 -41.76 -10.56 -16.82
N THR A 52 -42.98 -10.09 -16.59
CA THR A 52 -43.29 -8.78 -16.01
C THR A 52 -43.06 -8.76 -14.51
N TYR A 53 -42.35 -7.73 -14.03
CA TYR A 53 -42.47 -7.21 -12.65
C TYR A 53 -42.55 -5.67 -12.68
N PRO A 54 -43.24 -5.06 -11.70
CA PRO A 54 -43.92 -3.78 -11.89
C PRO A 54 -43.02 -2.54 -11.72
N SER A 55 -43.49 -1.46 -12.34
CA SER A 55 -42.96 -0.10 -12.46
C SER A 55 -42.45 0.55 -11.17
N MET A 56 -41.20 1.05 -11.20
CA MET A 56 -40.76 2.18 -10.37
C MET A 56 -40.85 3.47 -11.18
N SER A 57 -41.72 4.36 -10.73
CA SER A 57 -41.96 5.71 -11.23
C SER A 57 -40.78 6.65 -10.96
N MET A 58 -40.41 7.40 -12.00
CA MET A 58 -39.99 8.81 -12.03
C MET A 58 -39.03 9.30 -10.94
N TRP A 59 -37.76 9.53 -11.30
CA TRP A 59 -36.94 10.59 -10.71
C TRP A 59 -36.33 11.49 -11.80
N PRO A 60 -36.18 12.81 -11.55
CA PRO A 60 -35.91 13.81 -12.58
C PRO A 60 -34.41 13.95 -12.86
N SER A 61 -34.09 14.36 -14.09
CA SER A 61 -32.75 14.75 -14.56
C SER A 61 -32.07 15.79 -13.65
N PRO A 62 -30.75 15.67 -13.36
CA PRO A 62 -30.05 16.64 -12.54
C PRO A 62 -29.70 17.91 -13.35
N ARG A 63 -30.05 19.08 -12.80
CA ARG A 63 -29.53 20.38 -13.26
C ARG A 63 -28.09 20.59 -12.72
N PRO A 64 -27.23 21.32 -13.44
CA PRO A 64 -25.88 21.62 -12.99
C PRO A 64 -25.89 22.74 -11.92
N CYS A 65 -25.23 22.51 -10.78
CA CYS A 65 -24.95 23.54 -9.78
C CYS A 65 -23.53 24.09 -9.97
N LEU A 66 -23.45 25.41 -10.15
CA LEU A 66 -22.23 26.23 -10.14
C LEU A 66 -21.55 26.25 -8.75
N PRO A 67 -20.23 26.46 -8.66
CA PRO A 67 -19.55 26.58 -7.37
C PRO A 67 -19.66 27.99 -6.78
N LEU A 68 -20.14 28.07 -5.53
CA LEU A 68 -20.10 29.26 -4.69
C LEU A 68 -18.73 29.36 -4.01
N VAL A 69 -18.05 30.47 -4.28
CA VAL A 69 -16.81 30.92 -3.64
C VAL A 69 -17.13 31.34 -2.20
N ALA A 70 -16.40 30.80 -1.21
CA ALA A 70 -16.50 31.22 0.18
C ALA A 70 -15.29 32.10 0.56
N GLU A 71 -15.57 33.34 0.96
CA GLU A 71 -14.62 34.30 1.55
C GLU A 71 -14.28 33.96 3.01
N PRO A 72 -13.12 34.42 3.54
CA PRO A 72 -12.69 34.15 4.91
C PRO A 72 -13.37 35.10 5.93
N PRO A 73 -13.59 34.67 7.19
CA PRO A 73 -14.33 35.46 8.16
C PRO A 73 -13.49 36.58 8.81
N GLN A 74 -14.12 37.74 8.95
CA GLN A 74 -13.61 38.94 9.63
C GLN A 74 -13.90 38.92 11.14
N PHE A 75 -13.00 39.55 11.91
CA PHE A 75 -13.07 39.82 13.34
C PHE A 75 -14.23 40.76 13.74
N GLY A 76 -14.90 40.47 14.85
CA GLY A 76 -15.88 41.37 15.48
C GLY A 76 -15.81 41.31 17.02
N ARG A 77 -15.49 42.44 17.65
CA ARG A 77 -15.46 42.69 19.10
C ARG A 77 -16.88 42.72 19.70
N ARG A 78 -17.03 42.30 20.97
CA ARG A 78 -17.91 42.96 21.97
C ARG A 78 -17.52 42.56 23.41
N ALA A 79 -17.86 43.46 24.33
CA ALA A 79 -17.25 43.68 25.65
C ALA A 79 -18.19 43.35 26.83
N GLY A 80 -17.62 43.27 28.05
CA GLY A 80 -18.31 43.33 29.35
C GLY A 80 -17.79 42.27 30.35
N SER A 81 -16.80 42.56 31.19
CA SER A 81 -16.90 43.20 32.53
C SER A 81 -17.22 42.22 33.68
N ARG A 82 -16.21 41.88 34.51
CA ARG A 82 -16.10 42.27 35.94
C ARG A 82 -14.86 41.68 36.65
N ASP A 83 -14.27 42.54 37.46
CA ASP A 83 -13.06 42.45 38.28
C ASP A 83 -13.00 41.34 39.34
N ARG A 84 -11.78 40.89 39.68
CA ARG A 84 -11.07 41.23 40.94
C ARG A 84 -9.63 40.66 41.02
N SER A 85 -8.67 41.58 40.87
CA SER A 85 -7.41 41.76 41.62
C SER A 85 -6.66 40.57 42.25
N LEU A 86 -5.39 40.37 41.86
CA LEU A 86 -4.24 40.83 42.66
C LEU A 86 -2.92 40.73 41.87
N THR A 87 -2.24 41.86 41.85
CA THR A 87 -1.00 42.20 41.15
C THR A 87 0.25 41.71 41.88
N LEU A 88 1.25 41.22 41.15
CA LEU A 88 2.65 41.35 41.54
C LEU A 88 3.52 41.65 40.31
N ARG A 89 4.30 42.73 40.44
CA ARG A 89 5.11 43.41 39.42
C ARG A 89 6.23 42.52 38.88
N ALA A 90 6.40 42.51 37.55
CA ALA A 90 7.70 42.41 36.90
C ALA A 90 7.70 43.35 35.68
N GLY A 91 8.72 44.20 35.58
CA GLY A 91 8.82 45.32 34.65
C GLY A 91 8.98 44.95 33.16
N PRO A 92 9.00 45.96 32.28
CA PRO A 92 8.94 45.78 30.83
C PRO A 92 10.31 45.37 30.27
N ALA A 93 10.58 44.07 30.21
CA ALA A 93 11.73 43.51 29.51
C ALA A 93 11.36 42.46 28.44
N LEU A 94 10.06 42.14 28.26
CA LEU A 94 9.65 41.04 27.38
C LEU A 94 8.92 41.47 26.10
N PHE A 95 8.65 42.75 25.88
CA PHE A 95 7.85 43.23 24.74
C PHE A 95 8.64 43.89 23.60
N LEU A 96 9.98 43.91 23.69
CA LEU A 96 10.86 44.45 22.63
C LEU A 96 11.68 43.39 21.88
N ALA A 97 11.48 42.10 22.14
CA ALA A 97 12.23 41.02 21.49
C ALA A 97 11.47 40.28 20.36
N ILE A 98 10.19 40.60 20.10
CA ILE A 98 9.37 39.87 19.11
C ILE A 98 9.14 40.67 17.80
N SER A 99 9.59 41.93 17.73
CA SER A 99 9.46 42.75 16.50
C SER A 99 10.72 42.82 15.63
N ALA A 100 11.79 42.07 15.94
CA ALA A 100 13.05 42.14 15.20
C ALA A 100 13.68 40.75 14.97
N SER A 101 12.94 39.82 14.35
CA SER A 101 13.52 38.59 13.78
C SER A 101 12.55 37.90 12.81
N SER A 102 11.78 38.67 12.05
CA SER A 102 11.08 38.12 10.88
C SER A 102 12.10 37.94 9.75
N HIS A 103 12.30 36.70 9.31
CA HIS A 103 13.19 36.24 8.24
C HIS A 103 14.61 35.83 8.63
N GLN A 104 14.80 34.76 9.41
CA GLN A 104 16.03 33.96 9.29
C GLN A 104 16.07 32.48 9.73
N PRO A 105 15.05 31.82 10.34
CA PRO A 105 15.20 30.39 10.67
C PRO A 105 15.21 29.49 9.43
N ALA A 106 14.37 29.78 8.43
CA ALA A 106 14.21 28.92 7.25
C ALA A 106 15.44 28.90 6.31
N ARG A 107 16.33 29.91 6.38
CA ARG A 107 17.55 29.95 5.56
C ARG A 107 18.69 29.11 6.16
N ARG A 108 18.76 28.99 7.48
CA ARG A 108 19.77 28.19 8.18
C ARG A 108 19.53 26.69 8.00
N TRP A 109 18.28 26.24 8.07
CA TRP A 109 17.89 24.84 7.81
C TRP A 109 18.14 24.42 6.35
N ARG A 110 17.86 25.30 5.39
CA ARG A 110 18.21 25.05 3.97
C ARG A 110 19.72 25.01 3.74
N SER A 111 20.55 25.59 4.59
CA SER A 111 22.01 25.53 4.47
C SER A 111 22.57 24.24 5.06
N VAL A 112 21.99 23.76 6.16
CA VAL A 112 22.38 22.49 6.81
C VAL A 112 21.93 21.28 5.96
N MET A 113 20.72 21.32 5.41
CA MET A 113 20.25 20.31 4.43
C MET A 113 20.92 20.41 3.05
N ARG A 114 21.64 21.51 2.75
CA ARG A 114 22.45 21.67 1.53
C ARG A 114 23.92 21.35 1.74
N SER A 115 24.29 20.75 2.87
CA SER A 115 25.61 20.16 3.00
C SER A 115 25.75 19.03 1.97
N ASN A 116 26.70 19.18 1.06
CA ASN A 116 27.00 18.19 0.01
C ASN A 116 27.21 16.78 0.57
N GLY A 117 27.53 16.64 1.87
CA GLY A 117 27.68 15.36 2.56
C GLY A 117 26.42 14.49 2.61
N ILE A 118 25.22 15.03 2.85
CA ILE A 118 23.99 14.20 2.93
C ILE A 118 23.55 13.74 1.52
N ARG A 119 23.68 14.63 0.53
CA ARG A 119 23.41 14.30 -0.88
C ARG A 119 24.45 13.34 -1.46
N GLN A 120 25.75 13.57 -1.23
CA GLN A 120 26.81 12.65 -1.66
C GLN A 120 26.74 11.32 -0.92
N LEU A 121 26.37 11.29 0.36
CA LEU A 121 26.14 10.04 1.10
C LEU A 121 24.96 9.29 0.46
N GLY A 122 23.85 9.97 0.17
CA GLY A 122 22.72 9.40 -0.56
C GLY A 122 23.10 8.89 -1.96
N GLU A 123 23.92 9.61 -2.72
CA GLU A 123 24.39 9.24 -4.06
C GLU A 123 25.43 8.09 -4.02
N THR A 124 26.31 8.07 -3.01
CA THR A 124 27.35 7.04 -2.81
C THR A 124 26.73 5.75 -2.28
N ILE A 125 25.75 5.85 -1.39
CA ILE A 125 24.89 4.74 -0.96
C ILE A 125 24.14 4.23 -2.20
N ARG A 126 23.47 5.10 -2.96
CA ARG A 126 22.77 4.74 -4.20
C ARG A 126 23.68 4.04 -5.22
N GLN A 127 24.92 4.49 -5.43
CA GLN A 127 25.88 3.85 -6.35
C GLN A 127 26.46 2.51 -5.83
N ARG A 128 26.62 2.34 -4.50
CA ARG A 128 27.06 1.07 -3.91
C ARG A 128 25.95 0.01 -3.79
N LEU A 129 24.68 0.44 -3.80
CA LEU A 129 23.50 -0.41 -3.63
C LEU A 129 23.08 -1.23 -4.87
N PHE A 130 23.60 -0.96 -6.08
CA PHE A 130 23.14 -1.60 -7.32
C PHE A 130 23.82 -2.94 -7.68
N GLY A 131 23.82 -3.92 -6.77
CA GLY A 131 24.19 -5.33 -7.04
C GLY A 131 23.25 -6.31 -6.34
N SER A 132 22.56 -7.18 -7.07
CA SER A 132 21.26 -7.79 -6.69
C SER A 132 21.23 -8.79 -5.52
N GLU A 133 22.35 -9.37 -5.09
CA GLU A 133 22.35 -10.38 -4.01
C GLU A 133 23.18 -9.98 -2.77
N GLY A 134 24.11 -9.03 -2.91
CA GLY A 134 24.85 -8.46 -1.77
C GLY A 134 24.04 -7.48 -0.90
N ARG A 135 22.90 -6.99 -1.43
CA ARG A 135 22.04 -5.94 -0.84
C ARG A 135 21.50 -6.24 0.57
N LEU A 136 21.27 -7.50 0.91
CA LEU A 136 20.56 -7.88 2.13
C LEU A 136 21.46 -7.85 3.38
N LYS A 137 22.77 -8.05 3.22
CA LYS A 137 23.72 -8.14 4.35
C LYS A 137 24.15 -6.79 4.91
N GLU A 138 24.02 -5.70 4.16
CA GLU A 138 24.43 -4.35 4.59
C GLU A 138 23.32 -3.52 5.25
N LEU A 139 22.05 -3.94 5.10
CA LEU A 139 20.86 -3.27 5.67
C LEU A 139 20.95 -2.98 7.19
N PRO A 140 21.41 -3.91 8.04
CA PRO A 140 21.55 -3.64 9.48
C PRO A 140 22.57 -2.55 9.80
N ASN A 141 23.58 -2.34 8.96
CA ASN A 141 24.56 -1.28 9.15
C ASN A 141 24.04 0.09 8.67
N LEU A 142 23.13 0.09 7.70
CA LEU A 142 22.52 1.32 7.17
C LEU A 142 21.61 1.99 8.22
N MET A 143 20.81 1.20 8.94
CA MET A 143 19.89 1.70 9.99
C MET A 143 20.57 2.20 11.26
N LYS A 144 21.84 1.82 11.52
CA LYS A 144 22.61 2.35 12.66
C LYS A 144 22.81 3.86 12.55
N THR A 145 22.95 4.40 11.34
CA THR A 145 23.23 5.83 11.14
C THR A 145 22.02 6.70 11.53
N PRO A 146 20.79 6.46 11.04
CA PRO A 146 19.60 7.16 11.52
C PRO A 146 19.39 6.99 13.03
N GLN A 147 19.60 5.79 13.57
CA GLN A 147 19.47 5.55 15.01
C GLN A 147 20.43 6.41 15.83
N MET A 148 21.72 6.44 15.47
CA MET A 148 22.71 7.29 16.14
C MET A 148 22.35 8.77 16.05
N ILE A 149 21.89 9.24 14.89
CA ILE A 149 21.45 10.64 14.71
C ILE A 149 20.26 10.95 15.63
N TYR A 150 19.28 10.05 15.72
CA TYR A 150 18.14 10.22 16.62
C TYR A 150 18.61 10.29 18.08
N GLU A 151 19.37 9.30 18.54
CA GLU A 151 19.82 9.19 19.92
C GLU A 151 20.74 10.34 20.36
N GLU A 152 21.66 10.79 19.49
CA GLU A 152 22.61 11.86 19.82
C GLU A 152 22.05 13.27 19.66
N LYS A 153 21.16 13.50 18.68
CA LYS A 153 20.75 14.86 18.28
C LYS A 153 19.30 15.17 18.58
N LEU A 154 18.36 14.27 18.25
CA LEU A 154 16.92 14.53 18.35
C LEU A 154 16.37 14.20 19.73
N ARG A 155 16.72 13.03 20.28
CA ARG A 155 16.23 12.53 21.57
C ARG A 155 16.51 13.50 22.74
N PRO A 156 17.70 14.11 22.88
CA PRO A 156 17.94 15.08 23.96
C PRO A 156 17.06 16.34 23.82
N LEU A 157 16.79 16.75 22.58
CA LEU A 157 15.97 17.92 22.25
C LEU A 157 14.48 17.64 22.51
N GLU A 158 13.98 16.46 22.15
CA GLU A 158 12.62 16.01 22.47
C GLU A 158 12.36 16.02 23.97
N LYS A 159 13.32 15.51 24.77
CA LYS A 159 13.25 15.53 26.24
C LYS A 159 13.28 16.93 26.81
N GLN A 160 14.18 17.79 26.31
CA GLN A 160 14.29 19.16 26.78
C GLN A 160 13.01 19.97 26.50
N LEU A 161 12.37 19.74 25.36
CA LEU A 161 11.15 20.42 24.94
C LEU A 161 9.86 19.74 25.44
N GLN A 162 9.97 18.61 26.14
CA GLN A 162 8.83 17.77 26.53
C GLN A 162 7.90 17.47 25.33
N PHE A 163 8.50 17.11 24.20
CA PHE A 163 7.81 16.99 22.91
C PHE A 163 6.62 16.03 22.97
N GLU A 164 6.74 14.94 23.74
CA GLU A 164 5.70 13.94 24.00
C GLU A 164 4.42 14.52 24.63
N ASN A 165 4.53 15.63 25.38
CA ASN A 165 3.37 16.27 26.01
C ASN A 165 2.59 17.16 25.03
N PHE A 166 3.20 17.55 23.90
CA PHE A 166 2.62 18.46 22.91
C PHE A 166 2.14 17.75 21.66
N TYR A 167 2.82 16.66 21.28
CA TYR A 167 2.48 15.83 20.15
C TYR A 167 2.32 14.41 20.71
N ASP A 168 1.19 13.74 20.43
CA ASP A 168 0.90 12.34 20.82
C ASP A 168 1.85 11.34 20.12
N THR A 169 3.15 11.59 20.21
CA THR A 169 4.25 10.83 19.62
C THR A 169 5.11 10.34 20.78
N ALA A 170 5.08 9.03 21.01
CA ALA A 170 5.95 8.39 21.98
C ALA A 170 7.42 8.41 21.51
N GLU A 171 8.36 8.37 22.45
CA GLU A 171 9.78 8.20 22.18
C GLU A 171 10.02 7.04 21.20
N LEU A 172 10.82 7.29 20.15
CA LEU A 172 11.16 6.24 19.21
C LEU A 172 12.10 5.23 19.90
N SER A 173 11.59 4.03 20.12
CA SER A 173 12.39 2.94 20.68
C SER A 173 13.46 2.46 19.69
N ALA A 174 14.55 1.87 20.19
CA ALA A 174 15.56 1.23 19.33
C ALA A 174 14.96 0.13 18.42
N ALA A 175 13.86 -0.50 18.84
CA ALA A 175 13.12 -1.46 18.02
C ALA A 175 12.51 -0.83 16.76
N TYR A 176 12.21 0.47 16.75
CA TYR A 176 11.76 1.17 15.54
C TYR A 176 12.84 1.14 14.45
N PHE A 177 14.10 1.34 14.80
CA PHE A 177 15.21 1.35 13.85
C PHE A 177 15.68 -0.05 13.46
N THR A 178 15.64 -1.00 14.39
CA THR A 178 16.12 -2.38 14.16
C THR A 178 15.05 -3.34 13.64
N SER A 179 13.76 -2.97 13.73
CA SER A 179 12.66 -3.80 13.21
C SER A 179 12.78 -3.98 11.70
N LYS A 180 12.69 -5.25 11.29
CA LYS A 180 12.60 -5.64 9.90
C LYS A 180 11.26 -5.16 9.32
N PRO A 181 11.24 -4.72 8.05
CA PRO A 181 10.00 -4.39 7.36
C PRO A 181 9.01 -5.55 7.37
N MET A 182 7.73 -5.21 7.52
CA MET A 182 6.64 -6.17 7.67
C MET A 182 5.77 -6.23 6.41
N VAL A 183 5.53 -7.44 5.92
CA VAL A 183 4.65 -7.74 4.78
C VAL A 183 3.38 -8.41 5.31
N LEU A 184 2.26 -7.71 5.18
CA LEU A 184 0.97 -8.20 5.64
C LEU A 184 0.20 -8.83 4.47
N VAL A 185 -0.26 -10.07 4.65
CA VAL A 185 -1.04 -10.78 3.64
C VAL A 185 -2.49 -10.89 4.08
N LEU A 186 -3.40 -10.29 3.32
CA LEU A 186 -4.85 -10.25 3.58
C LEU A 186 -5.65 -10.82 2.41
N GLY A 187 -6.90 -11.17 2.69
CA GLY A 187 -7.82 -11.72 1.72
C GLY A 187 -8.87 -12.61 2.38
N GLN A 188 -9.91 -12.92 1.62
CA GLN A 188 -11.02 -13.73 2.09
C GLN A 188 -10.61 -15.17 2.43
N TYR A 189 -11.56 -15.91 2.98
CA TYR A 189 -11.38 -17.31 3.26
C TYR A 189 -11.05 -18.13 1.99
N SER A 190 -10.08 -19.04 2.08
CA SER A 190 -9.64 -19.93 1.00
C SER A 190 -9.02 -19.25 -0.24
N THR A 191 -8.59 -17.99 -0.18
CA THR A 191 -7.91 -17.29 -1.29
C THR A 191 -6.46 -17.73 -1.53
N GLY A 192 -5.86 -18.51 -0.62
CA GLY A 192 -4.49 -19.02 -0.76
C GLY A 192 -3.39 -18.15 -0.15
N LYS A 193 -3.70 -17.35 0.89
CA LYS A 193 -2.73 -16.50 1.62
C LYS A 193 -1.52 -17.29 2.14
N SER A 194 -1.79 -18.32 2.94
CA SER A 194 -0.75 -19.18 3.52
C SER A 194 0.06 -19.90 2.45
N THR A 195 -0.60 -20.33 1.37
CA THR A 195 0.05 -20.93 0.20
C THR A 195 0.96 -19.94 -0.52
N LEU A 196 0.53 -18.67 -0.70
CA LEU A 196 1.37 -17.64 -1.30
C LEU A 196 2.62 -17.38 -0.45
N ILE A 197 2.46 -17.26 0.87
CA ILE A 197 3.60 -17.07 1.77
C ILE A 197 4.57 -18.25 1.67
N SER A 198 4.07 -19.49 1.73
CA SER A 198 4.94 -20.66 1.58
C SER A 198 5.67 -20.70 0.23
N LYS A 199 5.00 -20.28 -0.86
CA LYS A 199 5.64 -20.13 -2.19
C LYS A 199 6.73 -19.06 -2.19
N LEU A 200 6.50 -17.91 -1.55
CA LEU A 200 7.48 -16.82 -1.46
C LEU A 200 8.69 -17.21 -0.61
N LEU A 201 8.46 -17.94 0.49
CA LEU A 201 9.52 -18.45 1.36
C LEU A 201 10.22 -19.69 0.78
N LYS A 202 9.61 -20.36 -0.21
CA LYS A 202 10.01 -21.68 -0.73
C LYS A 202 10.14 -22.75 0.37
N ALA A 203 9.42 -22.56 1.47
CA ALA A 203 9.47 -23.40 2.65
C ALA A 203 8.11 -23.37 3.38
N GLU A 204 7.83 -24.42 4.14
CA GLU A 204 6.68 -24.47 5.05
C GLU A 204 7.10 -24.00 6.44
N TYR A 205 6.31 -23.11 7.04
CA TYR A 205 6.55 -22.56 8.36
C TYR A 205 5.78 -23.32 9.46
N PRO A 206 6.29 -23.38 10.71
CA PRO A 206 5.62 -24.03 11.83
C PRO A 206 4.19 -23.56 12.05
N GLY A 207 3.27 -24.50 12.28
CA GLY A 207 1.85 -24.20 12.51
C GLY A 207 1.03 -24.00 11.23
N LEU A 208 1.65 -24.08 10.05
CA LEU A 208 0.94 -24.06 8.77
C LEU A 208 -0.01 -25.25 8.64
N ARG A 209 -1.31 -24.97 8.44
CA ARG A 209 -2.34 -25.96 8.11
C ARG A 209 -3.05 -25.51 6.84
N ILE A 210 -2.66 -26.09 5.70
CA ILE A 210 -3.35 -25.83 4.43
C ILE A 210 -4.41 -26.91 4.23
N GLY A 211 -5.67 -26.50 4.21
CA GLY A 211 -6.80 -27.40 3.95
C GLY A 211 -7.97 -26.65 3.32
N PRO A 212 -8.95 -27.37 2.74
CA PRO A 212 -10.17 -26.77 2.19
C PRO A 212 -11.10 -26.21 3.29
N GLU A 213 -11.10 -26.83 4.47
CA GLU A 213 -11.83 -26.37 5.67
C GLU A 213 -11.14 -25.18 6.34
N PRO A 214 -11.86 -24.29 7.06
CA PRO A 214 -11.29 -23.12 7.72
C PRO A 214 -10.21 -23.44 8.73
N THR A 215 -8.98 -23.53 8.22
CA THR A 215 -7.81 -23.96 8.98
C THR A 215 -7.03 -22.80 9.59
N THR A 216 -7.05 -21.60 9.00
CA THR A 216 -6.36 -20.41 9.51
C THR A 216 -7.34 -19.47 10.22
N ASP A 217 -7.50 -19.69 11.52
CA ASP A 217 -8.29 -18.85 12.44
C ASP A 217 -7.42 -17.90 13.28
N LYS A 218 -6.10 -17.94 13.08
CA LYS A 218 -5.10 -17.20 13.85
C LYS A 218 -4.27 -16.28 12.98
N PHE A 219 -3.76 -15.22 13.59
CA PHE A 219 -2.71 -14.39 13.03
C PHE A 219 -1.36 -15.06 13.27
N VAL A 220 -0.54 -15.19 12.24
CA VAL A 220 0.78 -15.82 12.33
C VAL A 220 1.86 -14.85 11.87
N ALA A 221 2.71 -14.40 12.78
CA ALA A 221 3.89 -13.60 12.48
C ALA A 221 5.08 -14.52 12.16
N ILE A 222 5.48 -14.57 10.90
CA ILE A 222 6.56 -15.42 10.40
C ILE A 222 7.83 -14.58 10.33
N MET A 223 8.85 -15.00 11.07
CA MET A 223 10.07 -14.21 11.30
C MET A 223 11.32 -15.09 11.28
N GLY A 224 12.46 -14.45 11.00
CA GLY A 224 13.77 -15.07 11.13
C GLY A 224 14.14 -15.30 12.60
N GLY A 225 14.72 -16.47 12.90
CA GLY A 225 15.20 -16.84 14.22
C GLY A 225 16.28 -17.92 14.14
N PRO A 226 16.81 -18.41 15.27
CA PRO A 226 17.89 -19.41 15.29
C PRO A 226 17.43 -20.84 15.03
N SER A 227 16.13 -21.12 15.21
CA SER A 227 15.57 -22.46 15.04
C SER A 227 14.10 -22.39 14.62
N ARG A 228 13.58 -23.49 14.06
CA ARG A 228 12.16 -23.64 13.73
C ARG A 228 11.35 -23.77 15.01
N GLN A 229 10.59 -22.74 15.39
CA GLN A 229 9.82 -22.73 16.63
C GLN A 229 8.50 -21.97 16.47
N GLN A 230 7.44 -22.48 17.10
CA GLN A 230 6.18 -21.76 17.26
C GLN A 230 6.17 -21.05 18.62
N LEU A 231 5.86 -19.75 18.62
CA LEU A 231 5.79 -18.91 19.81
C LEU A 231 4.35 -18.45 20.07
N PRO A 232 3.87 -18.50 21.32
CA PRO A 232 2.56 -17.96 21.65
C PRO A 232 2.56 -16.42 21.58
N GLY A 233 1.41 -15.82 21.26
CA GLY A 233 1.26 -14.37 21.09
C GLY A 233 1.67 -13.56 22.33
N PHE A 234 1.39 -14.08 23.54
CA PHE A 234 1.85 -13.45 24.78
C PHE A 234 3.38 -13.29 24.83
N ALA A 235 4.13 -14.32 24.42
CA ALA A 235 5.59 -14.28 24.39
C ALA A 235 6.09 -13.28 23.35
N LEU A 236 5.46 -13.24 22.17
CA LEU A 236 5.79 -12.28 21.11
C LEU A 236 5.61 -10.83 21.56
N CYS A 237 4.47 -10.53 22.18
CA CYS A 237 4.18 -9.18 22.61
C CYS A 237 4.98 -8.75 23.85
N SER A 238 5.50 -9.70 24.62
CA SER A 238 6.37 -9.41 25.76
C SER A 238 7.82 -9.12 25.36
N ASN A 239 8.20 -9.50 24.13
CA ASN A 239 9.58 -9.36 23.67
C ASN A 239 9.84 -7.92 23.15
N PRO A 240 10.74 -7.14 23.79
CA PRO A 240 11.02 -5.78 23.37
C PRO A 240 11.77 -5.68 22.04
N SER A 241 12.36 -6.77 21.53
CA SER A 241 13.00 -6.76 20.21
C SER A 241 12.01 -6.87 19.06
N GLN A 242 10.73 -7.15 19.35
CA GLN A 242 9.68 -7.35 18.35
C GLN A 242 8.70 -6.17 18.34
N PRO A 243 8.15 -5.79 17.17
CA PRO A 243 7.25 -4.63 17.07
C PRO A 243 5.83 -4.89 17.62
N PHE A 244 5.56 -6.06 18.21
CA PHE A 244 4.22 -6.51 18.59
C PHE A 244 3.77 -6.07 19.99
N GLY A 245 4.57 -5.30 20.74
CA GLY A 245 4.23 -4.92 22.12
C GLY A 245 2.88 -4.21 22.26
N GLN A 246 2.51 -3.38 21.29
CA GLN A 246 1.24 -2.64 21.31
C GLN A 246 0.01 -3.55 21.14
N LEU A 247 0.17 -4.76 20.60
CA LEU A 247 -0.93 -5.69 20.39
C LEU A 247 -1.54 -6.22 21.71
N GLN A 248 -0.83 -6.08 22.84
CA GLN A 248 -1.38 -6.45 24.15
C GLN A 248 -2.68 -5.70 24.50
N ARG A 249 -2.87 -4.49 23.93
CA ARG A 249 -4.09 -3.68 24.12
C ARG A 249 -5.37 -4.36 23.64
N PHE A 250 -5.27 -5.32 22.71
CA PHE A 250 -6.41 -6.08 22.20
C PHE A 250 -6.84 -7.23 23.12
N GLY A 251 -6.12 -7.44 24.23
CA GLY A 251 -6.50 -8.36 25.31
C GLY A 251 -6.12 -9.82 25.06
N SER A 252 -6.33 -10.64 26.09
CA SER A 252 -5.93 -12.06 26.12
C SER A 252 -6.56 -12.90 25.01
N ARG A 253 -7.82 -12.62 24.67
CA ARG A 253 -8.58 -13.34 23.64
C ARG A 253 -7.96 -13.23 22.25
N PHE A 254 -7.39 -12.07 21.92
CA PHE A 254 -6.62 -11.89 20.69
C PHE A 254 -5.27 -12.61 20.78
N LEU A 255 -4.57 -12.50 21.91
CA LEU A 255 -3.24 -13.10 22.11
C LEU A 255 -3.26 -14.64 22.05
N GLU A 256 -4.39 -15.28 22.38
CA GLU A 256 -4.63 -16.72 22.16
C GLU A 256 -4.76 -17.10 20.66
N ARG A 257 -5.13 -16.13 19.83
CA ARG A 257 -5.28 -16.26 18.37
C ARG A 257 -4.15 -15.58 17.59
N PHE A 258 -3.07 -15.22 18.27
CA PHE A 258 -1.86 -14.68 17.68
C PHE A 258 -0.68 -15.59 18.00
N GLU A 259 0.08 -15.95 16.98
CA GLU A 259 1.21 -16.86 17.09
C GLU A 259 2.39 -16.35 16.26
N GLY A 260 3.59 -16.75 16.66
CA GLY A 260 4.82 -16.52 15.93
C GLY A 260 5.35 -17.81 15.35
N ALA A 261 5.82 -17.77 14.11
CA ALA A 261 6.58 -18.85 13.51
C ALA A 261 8.00 -18.34 13.27
N LEU A 262 8.94 -18.80 14.09
CA LEU A 262 10.37 -18.58 13.88
C LEU A 262 10.91 -19.63 12.93
N MET A 263 11.72 -19.17 11.97
CA MET A 263 12.39 -20.00 10.96
C MET A 263 13.88 -19.65 10.92
N PRO A 264 14.77 -20.64 10.75
CA PRO A 264 16.21 -20.41 10.56
C PRO A 264 16.47 -19.47 9.38
N GLU A 265 17.23 -18.41 9.63
CA GLU A 265 17.60 -17.47 8.56
C GLU A 265 18.55 -18.12 7.53
N GLU A 266 19.30 -19.16 7.91
CA GLU A 266 20.10 -19.93 6.96
C GLU A 266 19.24 -20.71 5.96
N GLU A 267 18.07 -21.17 6.39
CA GLU A 267 17.14 -21.93 5.55
C GLU A 267 16.28 -21.01 4.68
N VAL A 268 15.84 -19.89 5.25
CA VAL A 268 14.97 -18.93 4.56
C VAL A 268 15.60 -17.53 4.61
N PRO A 269 16.55 -17.21 3.71
CA PRO A 269 17.29 -15.96 3.73
C PRO A 269 16.42 -14.71 3.63
N VAL A 270 15.24 -14.80 3.02
CA VAL A 270 14.28 -13.68 2.92
C VAL A 270 13.89 -13.16 4.30
N LEU A 271 13.81 -14.04 5.31
CA LEU A 271 13.42 -13.68 6.67
C LEU A 271 14.53 -12.96 7.46
N SER A 272 15.76 -12.91 6.93
CA SER A 272 16.83 -12.07 7.49
C SER A 272 16.55 -10.58 7.30
N CYS A 273 15.72 -10.21 6.31
CA CYS A 273 15.44 -8.82 5.95
C CYS A 273 13.97 -8.45 5.96
N LEU A 274 13.06 -9.42 5.92
CA LEU A 274 11.62 -9.22 5.91
C LEU A 274 10.95 -10.06 7.00
N SER A 275 9.77 -9.64 7.42
CA SER A 275 8.87 -10.45 8.24
C SER A 275 7.51 -10.51 7.56
N PHE A 276 6.82 -11.64 7.65
CA PHE A 276 5.49 -11.82 7.07
C PHE A 276 4.46 -11.96 8.17
N VAL A 277 3.25 -11.46 7.91
CA VAL A 277 2.09 -11.71 8.77
C VAL A 277 1.01 -12.36 7.91
N ASP A 278 0.73 -13.63 8.22
CA ASP A 278 -0.45 -14.32 7.70
C ASP A 278 -1.66 -13.96 8.54
N THR A 279 -2.74 -13.55 7.89
CA THR A 279 -3.98 -13.14 8.56
C THR A 279 -5.06 -14.20 8.39
N PRO A 280 -5.95 -14.36 9.38
CA PRO A 280 -7.09 -15.26 9.21
C PRO A 280 -7.99 -14.75 8.07
N GLY A 281 -8.66 -15.67 7.38
CA GLY A 281 -9.55 -15.30 6.28
C GLY A 281 -10.64 -14.33 6.72
N VAL A 282 -10.82 -13.22 6.00
CA VAL A 282 -11.96 -12.33 6.24
C VAL A 282 -13.22 -13.05 5.82
N LEU A 283 -14.21 -13.10 6.72
CA LEU A 283 -15.39 -13.93 6.57
C LEU A 283 -16.50 -13.13 5.87
N SER A 284 -17.20 -13.80 4.95
CA SER A 284 -18.34 -13.24 4.24
C SER A 284 -19.61 -13.46 5.09
N GLY A 285 -20.06 -12.43 5.82
CA GLY A 285 -21.38 -12.41 6.47
C GLY A 285 -21.40 -12.30 8.01
N ASP A 286 -22.49 -11.75 8.54
CA ASP A 286 -22.63 -11.36 9.96
C ASP A 286 -22.65 -12.53 10.95
N LYS A 287 -23.10 -13.72 10.52
CA LYS A 287 -23.30 -14.88 11.44
C LYS A 287 -22.01 -15.43 12.03
N GLN A 288 -20.84 -15.16 11.44
CA GLN A 288 -19.55 -15.59 11.99
C GLN A 288 -18.74 -14.46 12.64
N ARG A 289 -19.21 -13.21 12.59
CA ARG A 289 -18.68 -12.14 13.48
C ARG A 289 -18.87 -12.52 14.95
N VAL A 290 -19.95 -13.24 15.26
CA VAL A 290 -20.30 -13.75 16.60
C VAL A 290 -19.25 -14.74 17.14
N GLY A 291 -18.43 -15.36 16.28
CA GLY A 291 -17.39 -16.31 16.70
C GLY A 291 -16.07 -15.67 17.13
N ARG A 292 -15.83 -14.39 16.80
CA ARG A 292 -14.59 -13.68 17.18
C ARG A 292 -14.84 -12.90 18.47
N SER A 293 -14.08 -13.21 19.49
CA SER A 293 -14.20 -12.60 20.81
C SER A 293 -13.28 -11.38 21.01
N TYR A 294 -12.68 -10.88 19.92
CA TYR A 294 -11.75 -9.76 19.85
C TYR A 294 -12.08 -8.82 18.68
N ASP A 295 -11.61 -7.57 18.76
CA ASP A 295 -11.79 -6.56 17.71
C ASP A 295 -10.90 -6.84 16.49
N PHE A 296 -11.46 -7.54 15.50
CA PHE A 296 -10.75 -7.90 14.28
C PHE A 296 -10.36 -6.67 13.44
N GLU A 297 -11.26 -5.69 13.30
CA GLU A 297 -11.03 -4.51 12.48
C GLU A 297 -9.93 -3.63 13.08
N GLY A 298 -9.94 -3.43 14.40
CA GLY A 298 -8.87 -2.70 15.10
C GLY A 298 -7.51 -3.37 15.02
N VAL A 299 -7.45 -4.70 15.15
CA VAL A 299 -6.21 -5.48 14.99
C VAL A 299 -5.69 -5.38 13.55
N MET A 300 -6.56 -5.60 12.57
CA MET A 300 -6.21 -5.47 11.16
C MET A 300 -5.74 -4.05 10.82
N GLY A 301 -6.40 -3.03 11.35
CA GLY A 301 -5.99 -1.63 11.21
C GLY A 301 -4.60 -1.37 11.78
N TRP A 302 -4.27 -1.96 12.94
CA TRP A 302 -2.92 -1.83 13.51
C TRP A 302 -1.86 -2.49 12.63
N PHE A 303 -2.08 -3.72 12.16
CA PHE A 303 -1.14 -4.39 11.26
C PHE A 303 -1.00 -3.65 9.94
N ALA A 304 -2.11 -3.18 9.39
CA ALA A 304 -2.18 -2.36 8.19
C ALA A 304 -1.32 -1.10 8.31
N GLU A 305 -1.40 -0.38 9.44
CA GLU A 305 -0.61 0.83 9.67
C GLU A 305 0.89 0.53 9.82
N ASN A 306 1.24 -0.54 10.54
CA ASN A 306 2.64 -0.92 10.82
C ASN A 306 3.31 -1.71 9.69
N ALA A 307 2.56 -2.25 8.73
CA ALA A 307 3.11 -2.95 7.58
C ALA A 307 3.77 -1.97 6.58
N ASP A 308 4.83 -2.43 5.92
CA ASP A 308 5.51 -1.72 4.85
C ASP A 308 5.04 -2.15 3.46
N LEU A 309 4.45 -3.35 3.35
CA LEU A 309 3.79 -3.85 2.15
C LEU A 309 2.53 -4.62 2.56
N VAL A 310 1.43 -4.39 1.85
CA VAL A 310 0.16 -5.05 2.08
C VAL A 310 -0.27 -5.79 0.81
N ILE A 311 -0.29 -7.12 0.86
CA ILE A 311 -0.70 -7.97 -0.25
C ILE A 311 -2.13 -8.42 -0.03
N VAL A 312 -3.03 -8.01 -0.92
CA VAL A 312 -4.46 -8.30 -0.87
C VAL A 312 -4.77 -9.38 -1.91
N LEU A 313 -5.16 -10.58 -1.46
CA LEU A 313 -5.48 -11.71 -2.34
C LEU A 313 -6.97 -11.81 -2.62
N PHE A 314 -7.29 -12.00 -3.88
CA PHE A 314 -8.63 -12.33 -4.39
C PHE A 314 -8.64 -13.72 -5.04
N ASP A 315 -9.79 -14.37 -4.97
CA ASP A 315 -10.10 -15.58 -5.71
C ASP A 315 -11.16 -15.23 -6.77
N PRO A 316 -10.95 -15.56 -8.05
CA PRO A 316 -11.91 -15.32 -9.14
C PRO A 316 -13.32 -15.82 -8.87
N ASN A 317 -13.45 -16.91 -8.12
CA ASN A 317 -14.74 -17.51 -7.81
C ASN A 317 -15.46 -16.78 -6.66
N LYS A 318 -14.77 -15.89 -5.95
CA LYS A 318 -15.24 -15.18 -4.75
C LYS A 318 -14.73 -13.74 -4.75
N LEU A 319 -15.25 -12.94 -5.68
CA LEU A 319 -14.91 -11.53 -5.81
C LEU A 319 -15.72 -10.61 -4.89
N ASP A 320 -16.74 -11.12 -4.22
CA ASP A 320 -17.60 -10.32 -3.35
C ASP A 320 -16.79 -9.73 -2.19
N ILE A 321 -16.59 -8.41 -2.22
CA ILE A 321 -15.96 -7.70 -1.11
C ILE A 321 -17.00 -7.54 0.00
N SER A 322 -16.97 -8.45 0.98
CA SER A 322 -17.81 -8.35 2.17
C SER A 322 -17.62 -7.02 2.90
N ASP A 323 -18.63 -6.56 3.66
CA ASP A 323 -18.55 -5.28 4.37
C ASP A 323 -17.37 -5.21 5.36
N GLU A 324 -17.05 -6.32 6.04
CA GLU A 324 -15.87 -6.40 6.92
C GLU A 324 -14.57 -6.22 6.14
N PHE A 325 -14.47 -6.88 4.97
CA PHE A 325 -13.30 -6.74 4.10
C PHE A 325 -13.19 -5.34 3.49
N ARG A 326 -14.32 -4.75 3.10
CA ARG A 326 -14.41 -3.36 2.62
C ARG A 326 -13.92 -2.40 3.69
N ARG A 327 -14.39 -2.52 4.94
CA ARG A 327 -13.93 -1.66 6.04
C ARG A 327 -12.44 -1.80 6.32
N CYS A 328 -11.91 -3.03 6.27
CA CYS A 328 -10.47 -3.27 6.39
C CYS A 328 -9.69 -2.57 5.27
N LEU A 329 -10.16 -2.68 4.01
CA LEU A 329 -9.52 -2.05 2.85
C LEU A 329 -9.69 -0.52 2.84
N GLU A 330 -10.79 0.03 3.32
CA GLU A 330 -10.98 1.48 3.48
C GLU A 330 -10.06 2.06 4.56
N ALA A 331 -9.87 1.33 5.67
CA ALA A 331 -8.90 1.70 6.71
C ALA A 331 -7.46 1.70 6.16
N LEU A 332 -7.13 0.74 5.30
CA LEU A 332 -5.87 0.64 4.57
C LEU A 332 -5.68 1.81 3.56
N GLY A 333 -6.68 2.03 2.70
CA GLY A 333 -6.59 2.96 1.57
C GLY A 333 -6.45 4.42 1.97
N LYS A 334 -7.04 4.85 3.09
CA LYS A 334 -6.98 6.25 3.54
C LYS A 334 -5.58 6.71 3.98
N LYS A 335 -4.73 5.81 4.46
CA LYS A 335 -3.44 6.17 5.08
C LYS A 335 -2.22 5.62 4.34
N SER A 336 -2.38 4.58 3.51
CA SER A 336 -1.24 3.85 2.98
C SER A 336 -1.55 3.14 1.67
N GLU A 337 -2.07 3.87 0.69
CA GLU A 337 -2.41 3.27 -0.60
C GLU A 337 -1.19 2.78 -1.39
N SER A 338 -0.09 3.53 -1.35
CA SER A 338 1.13 3.24 -2.12
C SER A 338 1.80 1.91 -1.76
N LYS A 339 1.49 1.33 -0.60
CA LYS A 339 2.03 0.03 -0.15
C LYS A 339 1.09 -1.14 -0.40
N ILE A 340 -0.07 -0.95 -1.01
CA ILE A 340 -1.02 -2.03 -1.30
C ILE A 340 -0.69 -2.66 -2.65
N ARG A 341 -0.69 -3.99 -2.72
CA ARG A 341 -0.58 -4.78 -3.95
C ARG A 341 -1.72 -5.77 -4.01
N PHE A 342 -2.46 -5.76 -5.10
CA PHE A 342 -3.58 -6.66 -5.32
C PHE A 342 -3.12 -7.88 -6.10
N VAL A 343 -3.51 -9.07 -5.67
CA VAL A 343 -3.17 -10.33 -6.32
C VAL A 343 -4.45 -11.09 -6.60
N LEU A 344 -4.73 -11.37 -7.87
CA LEU A 344 -5.78 -12.31 -8.28
C LEU A 344 -5.15 -13.70 -8.37
N ASN A 345 -5.36 -14.50 -7.34
CA ASN A 345 -4.84 -15.86 -7.25
C ASN A 345 -5.78 -16.85 -7.95
N LYS A 346 -5.29 -18.02 -8.35
CA LYS A 346 -6.05 -19.06 -9.07
C LYS A 346 -6.51 -18.63 -10.47
N ALA A 347 -5.78 -17.72 -11.11
CA ALA A 347 -6.14 -17.18 -12.42
C ALA A 347 -6.03 -18.22 -13.55
N GLU A 348 -5.32 -19.33 -13.33
CA GLU A 348 -5.23 -20.45 -14.29
C GLU A 348 -6.56 -21.14 -14.57
N LYS A 349 -7.54 -20.97 -13.69
CA LYS A 349 -8.85 -21.63 -13.80
C LYS A 349 -9.81 -20.91 -14.74
N LEU A 350 -9.45 -19.70 -15.19
CA LEU A 350 -10.32 -18.85 -15.99
C LEU A 350 -9.90 -18.90 -17.44
N ASP A 351 -10.89 -18.92 -18.34
CA ASP A 351 -10.63 -18.59 -19.74
C ASP A 351 -10.35 -17.08 -19.92
N ARG A 352 -9.78 -16.68 -21.06
CA ARG A 352 -9.43 -15.30 -21.38
C ARG A 352 -10.61 -14.33 -21.23
N PHE A 353 -11.80 -14.73 -21.69
CA PHE A 353 -13.00 -13.90 -21.59
C PHE A 353 -13.52 -13.81 -20.15
N GLU A 354 -13.46 -14.92 -19.42
CA GLU A 354 -13.85 -14.96 -18.00
C GLU A 354 -12.91 -14.12 -17.15
N LEU A 355 -11.60 -14.20 -17.41
CA LEU A 355 -10.58 -13.39 -16.76
C LEU A 355 -10.85 -11.90 -16.96
N ALA A 356 -11.17 -11.46 -18.19
CA ALA A 356 -11.51 -10.06 -18.45
C ALA A 356 -12.75 -9.61 -17.67
N ARG A 357 -13.78 -10.45 -17.57
CA ARG A 357 -15.01 -10.16 -16.80
C ARG A 357 -14.74 -10.09 -15.29
N VAL A 358 -14.00 -11.06 -14.76
CA VAL A 358 -13.58 -11.13 -13.35
C VAL A 358 -12.73 -9.92 -13.00
N PHE A 359 -11.78 -9.56 -13.87
CA PHE A 359 -10.93 -8.38 -13.69
C PHE A 359 -11.77 -7.11 -13.68
N GLY A 360 -12.70 -6.93 -14.64
CA GLY A 360 -13.61 -5.79 -14.66
C GLY A 360 -14.46 -5.66 -13.38
N ALA A 361 -15.01 -6.78 -12.89
CA ALA A 361 -15.77 -6.82 -11.64
C ALA A 361 -14.92 -6.48 -10.41
N LEU A 362 -13.67 -6.98 -10.36
CA LEU A 362 -12.72 -6.65 -9.31
C LEU A 362 -12.38 -5.16 -9.32
N MET A 363 -12.05 -4.61 -10.48
CA MET A 363 -11.72 -3.18 -10.63
C MET A 363 -12.89 -2.27 -10.24
N TRP A 364 -14.12 -2.64 -10.62
CA TRP A 364 -15.33 -1.95 -10.18
C TRP A 364 -15.53 -1.98 -8.66
N SER A 365 -15.15 -3.08 -8.01
CA SER A 365 -15.27 -3.22 -6.56
C SER A 365 -14.18 -2.42 -5.84
N LEU A 366 -12.96 -2.42 -6.38
CA LEU A 366 -11.83 -1.65 -5.87
C LEU A 366 -12.03 -0.14 -6.03
N SER A 367 -12.67 0.33 -7.11
CA SER A 367 -12.92 1.76 -7.33
C SER A 367 -13.82 2.40 -6.27
N LYS A 368 -14.59 1.59 -5.53
CA LYS A 368 -15.43 2.05 -4.40
C LYS A 368 -14.68 2.16 -3.08
N VAL A 369 -13.43 1.68 -3.03
CA VAL A 369 -12.65 1.48 -1.80
C VAL A 369 -11.34 2.26 -1.86
N ILE A 370 -10.70 2.25 -3.02
CA ILE A 370 -9.47 2.98 -3.30
C ILE A 370 -9.83 4.41 -3.70
N ASN A 371 -9.19 5.37 -3.06
CA ASN A 371 -9.43 6.80 -3.30
C ASN A 371 -8.29 7.40 -4.14
N SER A 372 -7.94 6.73 -5.22
CA SER A 372 -6.95 7.19 -6.19
C SER A 372 -7.54 7.23 -7.59
N PRO A 373 -7.19 8.26 -8.37
CA PRO A 373 -7.56 8.32 -9.78
C PRO A 373 -6.80 7.28 -10.63
N GLU A 374 -5.69 6.74 -10.14
CA GLU A 374 -4.89 5.75 -10.86
C GLU A 374 -5.36 4.33 -10.62
N MET A 375 -5.41 3.55 -11.70
CA MET A 375 -5.77 2.14 -11.62
C MET A 375 -4.64 1.36 -10.94
N PRO A 376 -4.89 0.68 -9.81
CA PRO A 376 -3.85 -0.14 -9.19
C PRO A 376 -3.50 -1.34 -10.09
N HIS A 377 -2.23 -1.73 -10.05
CA HIS A 377 -1.79 -2.97 -10.69
C HIS A 377 -2.30 -4.18 -9.91
N VAL A 378 -2.85 -5.17 -10.61
CA VAL A 378 -3.30 -6.44 -10.03
C VAL A 378 -2.46 -7.57 -10.62
N PHE A 379 -1.69 -8.25 -9.77
CA PHE A 379 -0.86 -9.38 -10.18
C PHE A 379 -1.70 -10.63 -10.39
N LEU A 380 -1.38 -11.40 -11.41
CA LEU A 380 -2.04 -12.68 -11.67
C LEU A 380 -1.17 -13.83 -11.16
N SER A 381 -1.73 -14.73 -10.36
CA SER A 381 -0.99 -15.84 -9.76
C SER A 381 -1.75 -17.17 -9.86
N PRO A 382 -1.04 -18.30 -10.05
CA PRO A 382 -1.67 -19.61 -10.12
C PRO A 382 -1.87 -20.27 -8.74
N ALA A 383 -2.90 -21.10 -8.58
CA ALA A 383 -3.23 -21.75 -7.29
C ALA A 383 -2.14 -22.71 -6.77
N SER A 384 -1.64 -23.62 -7.61
CA SER A 384 -0.66 -24.66 -7.24
C SER A 384 0.40 -24.88 -8.33
N ASN A 385 1.34 -25.80 -8.11
CA ASN A 385 2.44 -26.10 -9.03
C ASN A 385 1.94 -26.50 -10.42
N GLN A 386 1.86 -25.52 -11.32
CA GLN A 386 2.32 -25.40 -12.72
C GLN A 386 2.28 -26.60 -13.69
N LEU A 387 1.79 -27.78 -13.30
CA LEU A 387 1.98 -29.02 -14.08
C LEU A 387 1.09 -29.12 -15.32
N ASP A 388 -0.06 -28.42 -15.35
CA ASP A 388 -1.04 -28.52 -16.44
C ASP A 388 -1.14 -27.25 -17.32
N LEU A 389 -0.23 -26.29 -17.13
CA LEU A 389 -0.25 -25.01 -17.85
C LEU A 389 0.47 -25.09 -19.19
N SER A 390 -0.04 -24.35 -20.18
CA SER A 390 0.70 -24.15 -21.44
C SER A 390 2.03 -23.41 -21.16
N PRO A 391 3.09 -23.65 -21.96
CA PRO A 391 4.39 -22.98 -21.77
C PRO A 391 4.28 -21.45 -21.78
N GLU A 392 3.38 -20.90 -22.59
CA GLU A 392 3.12 -19.45 -22.67
C GLU A 392 2.47 -18.92 -21.37
N ALA A 393 1.43 -19.59 -20.87
CA ALA A 393 0.78 -19.21 -19.63
C ALA A 393 1.73 -19.36 -18.43
N LEU A 394 2.55 -20.40 -18.42
CA LEU A 394 3.58 -20.62 -17.43
C LEU A 394 4.58 -19.46 -17.39
N ALA A 395 5.12 -19.06 -18.55
CA ALA A 395 6.05 -17.96 -18.67
C ALA A 395 5.42 -16.63 -18.21
N PHE A 396 4.14 -16.41 -18.53
CA PHE A 396 3.39 -15.23 -18.07
C PHE A 396 3.22 -15.21 -16.54
N PHE A 397 2.79 -16.30 -15.91
CA PHE A 397 2.65 -16.34 -14.45
C PHE A 397 4.00 -16.25 -13.72
N GLN A 398 5.07 -16.78 -14.33
CA GLN A 398 6.42 -16.64 -13.80
C GLN A 398 6.91 -15.19 -13.88
N SER A 399 6.63 -14.46 -14.96
CA SER A 399 7.01 -13.05 -15.09
C SER A 399 6.25 -12.18 -14.09
N GLU A 400 4.94 -12.41 -13.89
CA GLU A 400 4.13 -11.73 -12.87
C GLU A 400 4.62 -12.05 -11.46
N GLY A 401 4.96 -13.32 -11.19
CA GLY A 401 5.54 -13.75 -9.91
C GLY A 401 6.90 -13.10 -9.63
N GLU A 402 7.79 -13.02 -10.62
CA GLU A 402 9.09 -12.37 -10.45
C GLU A 402 8.95 -10.86 -10.27
N ARG A 403 7.98 -10.22 -10.93
CA ARG A 403 7.68 -8.79 -10.72
C ARG A 403 7.23 -8.51 -9.29
N LEU A 404 6.30 -9.30 -8.74
CA LEU A 404 5.91 -9.19 -7.34
C LEU A 404 7.10 -9.43 -6.40
N ARG A 405 7.97 -10.39 -6.75
CA ARG A 405 9.19 -10.72 -5.99
C ARG A 405 10.19 -9.56 -6.00
N GLN A 406 10.38 -8.89 -7.14
CA GLN A 406 11.24 -7.72 -7.25
C GLN A 406 10.75 -6.57 -6.37
N GLU A 407 9.45 -6.31 -6.35
CA GLU A 407 8.86 -5.31 -5.48
C GLU A 407 9.04 -5.66 -4.00
N LEU A 408 8.90 -6.94 -3.64
CA LEU A 408 9.14 -7.44 -2.29
C LEU A 408 10.59 -7.20 -1.82
N PHE A 409 11.58 -7.41 -2.70
CA PHE A 409 12.99 -7.13 -2.37
C PHE A 409 13.33 -5.65 -2.30
N GLN A 410 12.47 -4.80 -2.84
CA GLN A 410 12.63 -3.36 -2.78
C GLN A 410 12.14 -2.80 -1.42
N VAL A 411 11.21 -3.49 -0.75
CA VAL A 411 10.61 -3.06 0.53
C VAL A 411 11.65 -2.69 1.60
N PRO A 412 12.72 -3.46 1.86
CA PRO A 412 13.70 -3.07 2.87
C PRO A 412 14.43 -1.77 2.56
N LEU A 413 14.70 -1.52 1.26
CA LEU A 413 15.35 -0.28 0.85
C LEU A 413 14.41 0.91 0.98
N ASP A 414 13.15 0.73 0.59
CA ASP A 414 12.12 1.76 0.70
C ASP A 414 11.82 2.07 2.17
N ASN A 415 11.78 1.05 3.04
CA ASN A 415 11.66 1.23 4.49
C ASN A 415 12.82 2.04 5.06
N THR A 416 14.06 1.74 4.64
CA THR A 416 15.24 2.49 5.08
C THR A 416 15.23 3.94 4.59
N THR A 417 14.64 4.20 3.41
CA THR A 417 14.50 5.55 2.86
C THR A 417 13.36 6.33 3.53
N ARG A 418 12.31 5.61 3.97
CA ARG A 418 11.15 6.18 4.68
C ARG A 418 11.49 6.56 6.12
N LYS A 419 12.26 5.72 6.80
CA LYS A 419 12.78 5.98 8.16
C LYS A 419 13.87 7.06 8.10
#